data_AF-A0A533XMV6-F1
#
_entry.id   AF-A0A533XMV6-F1
#
_cell.length_a   1.000
_cell.length_b   1.000
_cell.length_c   1.000
_cell.angle_alpha   90.00
_cell.angle_beta   90.00
_cell.angle_gamma   90.00
#
_symmetry.space_group_name_H-M   'P 1'
#
loop_
_entity.id
_entity.type
_entity.pdbx_description
1 polymer ?
#
loop_
_entity_poly.entity_id
_entity_poly.type
_entity_poly.pdbx_seq_one_letter_code
_entity_poly.pdbx_strand_id
1 'polypeptide(L)'
;MTATGRPPYPHVYQINLSDGGVPKRPVLEAVITTTGVEGDRQRNLKVHGGPYRALCLFSQDLIERLQDEGHSIEAGSSGENLTIAGLEWEKLSR
;
A
#
# COMPACT_ATOMS: atom_id res chain seq x y z
N MET A 1 -22.81 3.99 5.09
CA MET A 1 -21.93 2.84 4.80
C MET A 1 -22.30 2.34 3.41
N THR A 2 -21.32 2.02 2.56
CA THR A 2 -21.56 1.47 1.22
C THR A 2 -21.98 0.00 1.29
N ALA A 3 -22.36 -0.62 0.17
CA ALA A 3 -22.72 -2.04 0.10
C ALA A 3 -21.64 -2.99 0.65
N THR A 4 -20.38 -2.54 0.70
CA THR A 4 -19.23 -3.29 1.23
C THR A 4 -18.91 -2.96 2.70
N GLY A 5 -19.75 -2.16 3.37
CA GLY A 5 -19.51 -1.72 4.75
C GLY A 5 -18.41 -0.65 4.89
N ARG A 6 -17.76 -0.26 3.79
CA ARG A 6 -16.67 0.73 3.79
C ARG A 6 -17.17 2.17 3.95
N PRO A 7 -16.33 3.08 4.47
CA PRO A 7 -16.56 4.51 4.41
C PRO A 7 -16.77 4.99 2.97
N PRO A 8 -17.60 6.02 2.73
CA PRO A 8 -17.85 6.56 1.39
C PRO A 8 -16.74 7.51 0.89
N TYR A 9 -15.60 7.57 1.58
CA TYR A 9 -14.48 8.47 1.27
C TYR A 9 -13.17 7.68 1.21
N PRO A 10 -12.14 8.21 0.51
CA PRO A 10 -10.82 7.60 0.50
C PRO A 10 -10.26 7.42 1.91
N HIS A 11 -9.76 6.23 2.20
CA HIS A 11 -9.19 5.90 3.51
C HIS A 11 -8.03 4.91 3.38
N VAL A 12 -7.17 4.89 4.40
CA VAL A 12 -6.17 3.82 4.53
C VAL A 12 -6.91 2.55 4.94
N TYR A 13 -6.80 1.53 4.09
CA TYR A 13 -7.33 0.19 4.35
C TYR A 13 -6.39 -0.61 5.25
N GLN A 14 -5.08 -0.55 4.97
CA GLN A 14 -4.05 -1.23 5.74
C GLN A 14 -2.71 -0.49 5.67
N ILE A 15 -1.97 -0.49 6.78
CA ILE A 15 -0.57 -0.03 6.84
C ILE A 15 0.31 -1.28 6.81
N ASN A 16 1.31 -1.28 5.94
CA ASN A 16 2.17 -2.43 5.70
C ASN A 16 3.65 -2.07 5.84
N LEU A 17 4.42 -2.88 6.57
CA LEU A 17 5.87 -2.76 6.70
C LEU A 17 6.55 -4.11 6.44
N SER A 18 7.82 -4.05 6.07
CA SER A 18 8.70 -5.23 6.02
C SER A 18 10.12 -4.82 6.37
N ASP A 19 10.82 -5.62 7.18
CA ASP A 19 12.27 -5.47 7.38
C ASP A 19 13.09 -5.98 6.17
N GLY A 20 12.44 -6.25 5.03
CA GLY A 20 13.11 -6.49 3.75
C GLY A 20 12.28 -7.29 2.74
N GLY A 21 11.85 -6.63 1.65
CA GLY A 21 11.18 -7.27 0.52
C GLY A 21 9.67 -7.46 0.71
N VAL A 22 9.07 -8.34 -0.10
CA VAL A 22 7.62 -8.58 -0.16
C VAL A 22 7.26 -10.01 0.30
N PRO A 23 6.03 -10.27 0.79
CA PRO A 23 4.98 -9.28 1.07
C PRO A 23 5.30 -8.45 2.32
N LYS A 24 4.81 -7.20 2.34
CA LYS A 24 4.76 -6.40 3.57
C LYS A 24 3.61 -6.88 4.44
N ARG A 25 3.74 -6.76 5.76
CA ARG A 25 2.80 -7.28 6.76
C ARG A 25 2.04 -6.13 7.44
N PRO A 26 0.78 -6.38 7.86
CA PRO A 26 -0.04 -5.36 8.51
C PRO A 26 0.56 -4.88 9.84
N VAL A 27 0.49 -3.58 10.08
CA VAL A 27 0.77 -2.96 11.37
C VAL A 27 -0.35 -1.97 11.73
N LEU A 28 -0.51 -1.70 13.03
CA LEU A 28 -1.54 -0.77 13.51
C LEU A 28 -1.19 0.68 13.22
N GLU A 29 0.10 1.02 13.26
CA GLU A 29 0.62 2.37 13.07
C GLU A 29 2.03 2.33 12.50
N ALA A 30 2.44 3.43 11.87
CA ALA A 30 3.79 3.61 11.37
C ALA A 30 4.16 5.10 11.32
N VAL A 31 5.46 5.39 11.41
CA VAL A 31 6.00 6.75 11.32
C VAL A 31 6.57 6.97 9.93
N ILE A 32 6.07 8.00 9.23
CA ILE A 32 6.57 8.41 7.92
C ILE A 32 7.62 9.51 8.11
N THR A 33 8.80 9.29 7.55
CA THR A 33 9.91 10.25 7.49
C THR A 33 10.11 10.77 6.07
N THR A 34 10.99 11.76 5.90
CA THR A 34 11.34 12.29 4.58
C THR A 34 12.02 11.25 3.67
N THR A 35 12.54 10.15 4.22
CA THR A 35 13.30 9.15 3.46
C THR A 35 12.62 7.78 3.36
N GLY A 36 11.51 7.57 4.06
CA GLY A 36 10.88 6.26 4.17
C GLY A 36 9.96 6.13 5.38
N VAL A 37 9.42 4.94 5.57
CA VAL A 37 8.64 4.58 6.75
C VAL A 37 9.53 3.85 7.75
N GLU A 38 9.47 4.23 9.03
CA GLU A 38 10.23 3.55 10.08
C GLU A 38 9.82 2.08 10.18
N GLY A 39 10.81 1.19 10.34
CA GLY A 39 10.58 -0.27 10.35
C GLY A 39 10.40 -0.89 8.95
N ASP A 40 10.37 -0.10 7.88
CA ASP A 40 10.36 -0.60 6.51
C ASP A 40 11.74 -0.52 5.87
N ARG A 41 12.20 -1.63 5.28
CA ARG A 41 13.50 -1.73 4.61
C ARG A 41 13.37 -2.24 3.19
N GLN A 42 14.13 -1.60 2.30
CA GLN A 42 14.28 -2.02 0.91
C GLN A 42 15.55 -2.85 0.75
N ARG A 43 15.44 -4.02 0.12
CA ARG A 43 16.58 -4.92 -0.11
C ARG A 43 17.61 -4.33 -1.09
N ASN A 44 17.16 -3.52 -2.05
CA ASN A 44 18.01 -2.89 -3.06
C ASN A 44 17.89 -1.35 -3.04
N LEU A 45 18.80 -0.70 -2.32
CA LEU A 45 18.82 0.76 -2.17
C LEU A 45 19.36 1.51 -3.40
N LYS A 46 19.90 0.82 -4.41
CA LYS A 46 20.31 1.47 -5.67
C LYS A 46 19.11 1.96 -6.48
N VAL A 47 17.97 1.30 -6.30
CA VAL A 47 16.75 1.53 -7.08
C VAL A 47 15.59 1.96 -6.19
N HIS A 48 15.56 1.59 -4.91
CA HIS A 48 14.43 1.88 -4.02
C HIS A 48 14.82 2.81 -2.87
N GLY A 49 13.82 3.55 -2.37
CA GLY A 49 13.98 4.50 -1.27
C GLY A 49 14.40 5.91 -1.72
N GLY A 50 14.66 6.76 -0.73
CA GLY A 50 14.96 8.18 -0.92
C GLY A 50 13.71 9.07 -0.92
N PRO A 51 13.88 10.40 -0.94
CA PRO A 51 12.79 11.34 -0.67
C PRO A 51 11.66 11.32 -1.69
N TYR A 52 11.95 10.92 -2.93
CA TYR A 52 10.95 10.78 -3.99
C TYR A 52 10.27 9.41 -4.02
N ARG A 53 10.65 8.50 -3.11
CA ARG A 53 10.13 7.12 -2.99
C ARG A 53 9.98 6.73 -1.52
N ALA A 54 9.62 7.71 -0.67
CA ALA A 54 9.46 7.50 0.77
C ALA A 54 8.25 6.61 1.11
N LEU A 55 7.23 6.61 0.24
CA LEU A 55 6.02 5.81 0.38
C LEU A 55 5.69 5.11 -0.94
N CYS A 56 5.25 3.86 -0.83
CA CYS A 56 4.60 3.13 -1.91
C CYS A 56 3.11 2.97 -1.58
N LEU A 57 2.23 3.21 -2.54
CA LEU A 57 0.77 3.12 -2.39
C LEU A 57 0.21 2.09 -3.36
N PHE A 58 -0.84 1.38 -2.95
CA PHE A 58 -1.62 0.54 -3.87
C PHE A 58 -3.12 0.54 -3.52
N SER A 59 -3.98 0.22 -4.47
CA SER A 59 -5.45 0.28 -4.29
C SER A 59 -6.02 -1.07 -3.86
N GLN A 60 -6.82 -1.04 -2.79
CA GLN A 60 -7.66 -2.16 -2.37
C GLN A 60 -8.70 -2.51 -3.44
N ASP A 61 -9.27 -1.51 -4.10
CA ASP A 61 -10.24 -1.71 -5.18
C ASP A 61 -9.62 -2.38 -6.43
N LEU A 62 -8.31 -2.19 -6.66
CA LEU A 62 -7.55 -2.94 -7.67
C LEU A 62 -7.24 -4.36 -7.20
N ILE A 63 -6.83 -4.54 -5.93
CA ILE A 63 -6.57 -5.87 -5.34
C ILE A 63 -7.82 -6.75 -5.47
N GLU A 64 -8.99 -6.24 -5.10
CA GLU A 64 -10.27 -6.96 -5.18
C GLU A 64 -10.60 -7.37 -6.62
N ARG A 65 -10.40 -6.47 -7.60
CA ARG A 65 -10.57 -6.82 -9.02
C ARG A 65 -9.61 -7.92 -9.48
N LEU A 66 -8.34 -7.85 -9.08
CA LEU A 66 -7.36 -8.89 -9.40
C LEU A 66 -7.70 -10.23 -8.74
N GLN A 67 -8.24 -10.21 -7.51
CA GLN A 67 -8.75 -11.39 -6.83
C GLN A 67 -9.94 -12.00 -7.58
N ASP A 68 -10.87 -11.17 -8.07
CA ASP A 68 -12.00 -11.61 -8.91
C ASP A 68 -11.53 -12.22 -10.25
N GLU A 69 -10.39 -11.76 -10.78
CA GLU A 69 -9.71 -12.35 -11.94
C GLU A 69 -8.95 -13.66 -11.62
N GLY A 70 -8.88 -14.05 -10.34
CA GLY A 70 -8.26 -15.30 -9.88
C GLY A 70 -6.80 -15.17 -9.43
N HIS A 71 -6.29 -13.95 -9.26
CA HIS A 71 -4.93 -13.72 -8.78
C HIS A 71 -4.83 -13.81 -7.25
N SER A 72 -3.80 -14.51 -6.75
CA SER A 72 -3.50 -14.61 -5.32
C SER A 72 -2.75 -13.38 -4.78
N ILE A 73 -3.39 -12.21 -4.86
CA ILE A 73 -2.86 -10.94 -4.39
C ILE A 73 -3.63 -10.47 -3.14
N GLU A 74 -2.92 -9.83 -2.21
CA GLU A 74 -3.46 -9.34 -0.95
C GLU A 74 -2.82 -7.98 -0.64
N ALA A 75 -3.37 -7.25 0.35
CA ALA A 75 -2.72 -6.05 0.87
C ALA A 75 -1.31 -6.37 1.40
N GLY A 76 -0.32 -5.59 0.93
CA GLY A 76 1.10 -5.75 1.18
C GLY A 76 1.84 -6.61 0.14
N SER A 77 1.14 -7.34 -0.74
CA SER A 77 1.76 -8.25 -1.72
C SER A 77 2.59 -7.51 -2.77
N SER A 78 2.17 -6.31 -3.17
CA SER A 78 2.88 -5.47 -4.14
C SER A 78 4.05 -4.69 -3.53
N GLY A 79 4.26 -4.81 -2.21
CA GLY A 79 5.27 -4.06 -1.48
C GLY A 79 4.88 -2.62 -1.17
N GLU A 80 3.59 -2.29 -1.27
CA GLU A 80 3.06 -0.99 -0.86
C GLU A 80 3.13 -0.80 0.65
N ASN A 81 3.41 0.42 1.09
CA ASN A 81 3.35 0.80 2.51
C ASN A 81 1.92 1.09 2.95
N LEU A 82 1.10 1.67 2.09
CA LEU A 82 -0.30 1.94 2.38
C LEU A 82 -1.18 1.34 1.30
N THR A 83 -2.08 0.46 1.70
CA THR A 83 -3.19 0.03 0.85
C THR A 83 -4.33 1.01 1.07
N ILE A 84 -4.83 1.65 0.01
CA ILE A 84 -5.87 2.69 0.05
C ILE A 84 -7.14 2.15 -0.59
N ALA A 85 -8.30 2.45 0.00
CA ALA A 85 -9.61 2.08 -0.54
C ALA A 85 -10.47 3.31 -0.83
N GLY A 86 -11.36 3.20 -1.81
CA GLY A 86 -12.35 4.23 -2.13
C GLY A 86 -11.77 5.45 -2.86
N LEU A 87 -10.58 5.30 -3.46
CA LEU A 87 -9.96 6.31 -4.30
C LEU A 87 -10.11 5.92 -5.77
N GLU A 88 -10.49 6.87 -6.62
CA GLU A 88 -10.51 6.68 -8.07
C GLU A 88 -9.08 6.58 -8.61
N TRP A 89 -8.52 5.36 -8.60
CA TRP A 89 -7.10 5.12 -8.86
C TRP A 89 -6.61 5.68 -10.20
N GLU A 90 -7.45 5.62 -11.24
CA GLU A 90 -7.16 6.13 -12.58
C GLU A 90 -6.99 7.67 -12.63
N LYS A 91 -7.45 8.40 -11.61
CA LYS A 91 -7.32 9.86 -11.52
C LYS A 91 -6.03 10.31 -10.82
N LEU A 92 -5.25 9.39 -10.27
CA LEU A 92 -3.94 9.72 -9.71
C LEU A 92 -2.94 10.03 -10.84
N SER A 93 -2.61 11.31 -11.03
CA SER A 93 -1.50 11.72 -11.88
C SER A 93 -0.18 11.67 -11.13
N ARG A 94 0.93 11.47 -11.86
CA ARG A 94 2.30 11.64 -11.35
C ARG A 94 2.72 13.09 -11.30
#